data_AF-A0A5C8JKN9-F1
#
_entry.id   AF-A0A5C8JKN9-F1
#
_cell.length_a   1.000
_cell.length_b   1.000
_cell.length_c   1.000
_cell.angle_alpha   90.00
_cell.angle_beta   90.00
_cell.angle_gamma   90.00
#
_symmetry.space_group_name_H-M   'P 1'
#
loop_
_entity.id
_entity.type
_entity.pdbx_description
1 polymer ?
#
loop_
_entity_poly.entity_id
_entity_poly.type
_entity_poly.pdbx_seq_one_letter_code
_entity_poly.pdbx_strand_id
1 'polypeptide(L)'
;MQFKKLLTLPLALLAAGACVTTAAAASTTNVPAAAARQAALPSGYQLVTLPNANVPNFQRRTLYCPGGKKVLGGGAEARGNRAILVGSFPTDDGRGWIGIGRQDGYNDVGISVFAICAD
;
A
#
# COMPACT_ATOMS: atom_id res chain seq x y z
N MET A 1 -34.55 58.54 47.36
CA MET A 1 -33.39 59.39 47.00
C MET A 1 -32.81 58.91 45.69
N GLN A 2 -32.94 59.72 44.64
CA GLN A 2 -32.15 59.63 43.42
C GLN A 2 -30.69 59.94 43.76
N PHE A 3 -29.73 59.30 43.09
CA PHE A 3 -28.56 60.01 42.56
C PHE A 3 -27.98 59.25 41.37
N LYS A 4 -28.16 59.83 40.18
CA LYS A 4 -27.47 59.51 38.93
C LYS A 4 -25.98 59.83 39.09
N LYS A 5 -25.11 59.04 38.45
CA LYS A 5 -23.92 59.56 37.76
C LYS A 5 -23.54 58.65 36.57
N LEU A 6 -23.58 59.25 35.39
CA LEU A 6 -23.11 58.73 34.10
C LEU A 6 -21.58 58.74 34.05
N LEU A 7 -20.98 57.77 33.32
CA LEU A 7 -19.72 57.85 32.54
C LEU A 7 -19.58 56.51 31.75
N THR A 8 -20.08 56.38 30.51
CA THR A 8 -19.40 56.55 29.19
C THR A 8 -18.23 55.59 28.88
N LEU A 9 -18.54 54.55 28.06
CA LEU A 9 -17.84 53.89 26.90
C LEU A 9 -16.31 53.63 26.89
N PRO A 10 -15.76 52.58 26.19
CA PRO A 10 -16.17 52.10 24.85
C PRO A 10 -16.34 50.57 24.71
N LEU A 11 -17.31 50.10 23.92
CA LEU A 11 -17.21 49.76 22.49
C LEU A 11 -16.12 48.70 22.17
N ALA A 12 -16.46 47.42 22.36
CA ALA A 12 -15.83 46.33 21.62
C ALA A 12 -16.89 45.76 20.66
N LEU A 13 -16.77 46.12 19.39
CA LEU A 13 -17.52 45.50 18.29
C LEU A 13 -17.16 44.01 18.24
N LEU A 14 -18.04 43.14 18.72
CA LEU A 14 -18.10 41.77 18.25
C LEU A 14 -18.99 41.78 17.00
N ALA A 15 -18.35 42.05 15.86
CA ALA A 15 -18.93 41.75 14.56
C ALA A 15 -19.15 40.24 14.50
N ALA A 16 -20.36 39.78 14.85
CA ALA A 16 -20.84 38.47 14.49
C ALA A 16 -21.03 38.47 12.96
N GLY A 17 -19.93 38.27 12.23
CA GLY A 17 -19.97 37.94 10.82
C GLY A 17 -20.67 36.60 10.69
N ALA A 18 -21.96 36.63 10.42
CA ALA A 18 -22.69 35.47 9.92
C ALA A 18 -22.14 35.16 8.53
N CYS A 19 -21.00 34.46 8.49
CA CYS A 19 -20.51 33.82 7.28
C CYS A 19 -21.54 32.76 6.92
N VAL A 20 -22.46 33.12 6.02
CA VAL A 20 -23.32 32.17 5.32
C VAL A 20 -22.36 31.29 4.51
N THR A 21 -21.93 30.18 5.10
CA THR A 21 -21.22 29.14 4.37
C THR A 21 -22.26 28.52 3.44
N THR A 22 -22.32 28.99 2.20
CA THR A 22 -22.90 28.19 1.12
C THR A 22 -22.08 26.92 1.05
N ALA A 23 -22.57 25.86 1.69
CA ALA A 23 -22.09 24.51 1.47
C ALA A 23 -22.39 24.21 -0.01
N ALA A 24 -21.40 24.46 -0.87
CA ALA A 24 -21.41 23.88 -2.20
C ALA A 24 -21.40 22.37 -1.96
N ALA A 25 -22.56 21.73 -2.12
CA ALA A 25 -22.64 20.29 -2.19
C ALA A 25 -21.77 19.90 -3.38
N ALA A 26 -20.54 19.46 -3.10
CA ALA A 26 -19.69 18.83 -4.08
C ALA A 26 -20.53 17.67 -4.63
N SER A 27 -21.05 17.85 -5.83
CA SER A 27 -21.82 16.83 -6.51
C SER A 27 -20.80 15.74 -6.85
N THR A 28 -20.67 14.75 -5.96
CA THR A 28 -19.92 13.54 -6.25
C THR A 28 -20.70 12.84 -7.35
N THR A 29 -20.38 13.16 -8.59
CA THR A 29 -20.69 12.28 -9.70
C THR A 29 -20.03 10.96 -9.37
N ASN A 30 -20.81 9.98 -8.92
CA ASN A 30 -20.40 8.60 -8.82
C ASN A 30 -20.08 8.13 -10.24
N VAL A 31 -18.89 8.46 -10.71
CA VAL A 31 -18.27 7.73 -11.81
C VAL A 31 -18.07 6.33 -11.24
N PRO A 32 -18.76 5.30 -11.73
CA PRO A 32 -18.48 3.94 -11.31
C PRO A 32 -16.99 3.74 -11.50
N ALA A 33 -16.27 3.38 -10.43
CA ALA A 33 -14.85 3.09 -10.51
C ALA A 33 -14.70 2.05 -11.63
N ALA A 34 -14.22 2.49 -12.80
CA ALA A 34 -13.92 1.58 -13.88
C ALA A 34 -12.98 0.57 -13.25
N ALA A 35 -13.44 -0.69 -13.15
CA ALA A 35 -12.61 -1.77 -12.63
C ALA A 35 -11.26 -1.62 -13.31
N ALA A 36 -10.23 -1.31 -12.51
CA ALA A 36 -8.95 -0.88 -13.05
C ALA A 36 -8.51 -1.98 -14.00
N ARG A 37 -8.58 -1.72 -15.32
CA ARG A 37 -8.04 -2.64 -16.31
C ARG A 37 -6.57 -2.72 -15.96
N GLN A 38 -6.13 -3.83 -15.37
CA GLN A 38 -4.70 -4.09 -15.28
C GLN A 38 -4.19 -3.97 -16.71
N ALA A 39 -3.33 -2.97 -16.94
CA ALA A 39 -2.71 -2.81 -18.25
C ALA A 39 -2.04 -4.14 -18.60
N ALA A 40 -2.31 -4.66 -19.80
CA ALA A 40 -1.63 -5.85 -20.26
C ALA A 40 -0.12 -5.57 -20.29
N LEU A 41 0.68 -6.55 -19.83
CA LEU A 41 2.13 -6.43 -19.92
C LEU A 41 2.56 -6.32 -21.38
N PRO A 42 3.66 -5.60 -21.68
CA PRO A 42 4.21 -5.58 -23.04
C PRO A 42 4.53 -6.98 -23.54
N SER A 43 4.57 -7.16 -24.87
CA SER A 43 4.98 -8.44 -25.46
C SER A 43 6.36 -8.87 -24.95
N GLY A 44 6.53 -10.16 -24.68
CA GLY A 44 7.76 -10.73 -24.11
C GLY A 44 7.84 -10.67 -22.57
N TYR A 45 7.04 -9.83 -21.92
CA TYR A 45 6.98 -9.71 -20.46
C TYR A 45 5.93 -10.64 -19.86
N GLN A 46 6.24 -11.20 -18.69
CA GLN A 46 5.34 -12.06 -17.95
C GLN A 46 5.45 -11.80 -16.44
N LEU A 47 4.31 -11.60 -15.78
CA LEU A 47 4.22 -11.69 -14.33
C LEU A 47 4.08 -13.16 -13.94
N VAL A 48 5.04 -13.65 -13.16
CA VAL A 48 5.06 -15.02 -12.64
C VAL A 48 4.84 -14.95 -11.14
N THR A 49 4.04 -15.88 -10.63
CA THR A 49 3.73 -15.98 -9.20
C THR A 49 4.02 -17.39 -8.71
N LEU A 50 4.73 -17.47 -7.59
CA LEU A 50 4.86 -18.66 -6.78
C LEU A 50 3.87 -18.49 -5.61
N PRO A 51 2.75 -19.23 -5.63
CA PRO A 51 1.68 -19.08 -4.63
C PRO A 51 2.19 -19.34 -3.21
N ASN A 52 1.46 -18.82 -2.23
CA ASN A 52 1.80 -19.00 -0.82
C ASN A 52 1.94 -20.46 -0.43
N ALA A 53 2.98 -20.75 0.34
CA ALA A 53 3.12 -21.97 1.09
C ALA A 53 3.80 -21.65 2.42
N ASN A 54 3.45 -22.41 3.45
CA ASN A 54 4.18 -22.37 4.72
C ASN A 54 5.49 -23.12 4.54
N VAL A 55 6.59 -22.48 4.93
CA VAL A 55 7.93 -23.05 4.96
C VAL A 55 8.56 -22.79 6.31
N PRO A 56 9.51 -23.63 6.75
CA PRO A 56 10.33 -23.36 7.92
C PRO A 56 10.90 -21.94 7.91
N ASN A 57 10.97 -21.31 9.08
CA ASN A 57 11.55 -19.98 9.22
C ASN A 57 12.95 -19.91 8.58
N PHE A 58 13.21 -18.79 7.88
CA PHE A 58 14.45 -18.52 7.13
C PHE A 58 14.71 -19.43 5.92
N GLN A 59 13.81 -20.37 5.60
CA GLN A 59 13.91 -21.13 4.36
C GLN A 59 13.66 -20.21 3.15
N ARG A 60 14.51 -20.35 2.13
CA ARG A 60 14.33 -19.67 0.84
C ARG A 60 13.20 -20.31 0.07
N ARG A 61 12.29 -19.48 -0.47
CA ARG A 61 11.41 -19.86 -1.56
C ARG A 61 11.87 -19.16 -2.83
N THR A 62 12.15 -19.92 -3.87
CA THR A 62 12.66 -19.39 -5.14
C THR A 62 11.65 -19.61 -6.24
N LEU A 63 11.33 -18.53 -6.95
CA LEU A 63 10.57 -18.53 -8.19
C LEU A 63 11.56 -18.42 -9.36
N TYR A 64 11.40 -19.22 -10.41
CA TYR A 64 12.18 -19.09 -11.64
C TYR A 64 11.31 -18.63 -12.81
N CYS A 65 11.88 -17.74 -13.63
CA CYS A 65 11.26 -17.29 -14.87
C CYS A 65 11.18 -18.46 -15.88
N PRO A 66 10.05 -18.63 -16.58
CA PRO A 66 9.88 -19.71 -17.55
C PRO A 66 10.64 -19.42 -18.84
N GLY A 67 10.92 -20.47 -19.63
CA GLY A 67 11.34 -20.32 -21.02
C GLY A 67 12.68 -19.62 -21.24
N GLY A 68 13.62 -19.70 -20.29
CA GLY A 68 14.95 -19.06 -20.41
C GLY A 68 14.97 -17.56 -20.14
N LYS A 69 13.80 -16.95 -19.89
CA LYS A 69 13.63 -15.54 -19.52
C LYS A 69 14.48 -15.14 -18.31
N LYS A 70 14.86 -13.87 -18.26
CA LYS A 70 15.54 -13.24 -17.12
C LYS A 70 14.55 -12.49 -16.23
N VAL A 71 14.88 -12.41 -14.95
CA VAL A 71 14.12 -11.63 -13.98
C VAL A 71 14.54 -10.17 -14.11
N LEU A 72 13.56 -9.28 -14.24
CA LEU A 72 13.79 -7.83 -14.26
C LEU A 72 13.53 -7.18 -12.90
N GLY A 73 12.69 -7.83 -12.10
CA GLY A 73 12.32 -7.37 -10.77
C GLY A 73 11.31 -8.34 -10.16
N GLY A 74 11.05 -8.17 -8.87
CA GLY A 74 10.11 -9.02 -8.15
C GLY A 74 9.86 -8.55 -6.74
N GLY A 75 9.20 -9.42 -5.99
CA GLY A 75 8.91 -9.20 -4.59
C GLY A 75 8.55 -10.51 -3.91
N ALA A 76 8.60 -10.49 -2.59
CA ALA A 76 8.10 -11.56 -1.77
C ALA A 76 7.24 -10.98 -0.66
N GLU A 77 6.29 -11.76 -0.18
CA GLU A 77 5.37 -11.38 0.88
C GLU A 77 5.44 -12.45 1.97
N ALA A 78 5.68 -12.01 3.21
CA ALA A 78 5.52 -12.85 4.39
C ALA A 78 4.08 -12.74 4.89
N ARG A 79 3.39 -13.87 4.94
CA ARG A 79 1.97 -13.97 5.26
C ARG A 79 1.76 -14.72 6.57
N GLY A 80 0.94 -14.14 7.44
CA GLY A 80 0.63 -14.68 8.76
C GLY A 80 0.75 -13.61 9.85
N ASN A 81 0.19 -13.90 11.02
CA ASN A 81 0.29 -13.00 12.16
C ASN A 81 1.75 -12.89 12.62
N ARG A 82 2.26 -11.67 12.78
CA ARG A 82 3.65 -11.41 13.17
C ARG A 82 4.66 -12.04 12.19
N ALA A 83 4.27 -12.21 10.93
CA ALA A 83 5.17 -12.60 9.86
C ALA A 83 6.06 -11.42 9.48
N ILE A 84 7.35 -11.71 9.26
CA ILE A 84 8.37 -10.74 8.93
C ILE A 84 9.02 -11.19 7.64
N LEU A 85 9.00 -10.33 6.63
CA LEU A 85 9.80 -10.52 5.43
C LEU A 85 11.26 -10.17 5.76
N VAL A 86 12.15 -11.14 5.57
CA VAL A 86 13.57 -11.02 5.91
C VAL A 86 14.40 -10.70 4.67
N GLY A 87 13.99 -11.20 3.49
CA GLY A 87 14.73 -10.98 2.25
C GLY A 87 13.85 -11.10 1.02
N SER A 88 14.14 -10.25 0.03
CA SER A 88 13.56 -10.29 -1.30
C SER A 88 14.56 -9.76 -2.32
N PHE A 89 15.10 -10.64 -3.17
CA PHE A 89 16.19 -10.30 -4.09
C PHE A 89 16.26 -11.31 -5.25
N PRO A 90 16.87 -10.96 -6.40
CA PRO A 90 17.03 -11.88 -7.52
C PRO A 90 18.03 -13.01 -7.19
N THR A 91 17.97 -14.11 -7.93
CA THR A 91 19.04 -15.12 -7.94
C THR A 91 20.31 -14.57 -8.60
N ASP A 92 21.48 -15.07 -8.23
CA ASP A 92 22.77 -14.60 -8.76
C ASP A 92 22.90 -14.76 -10.28
N ASP A 93 22.21 -15.74 -10.86
CA ASP A 93 22.15 -15.99 -12.31
C ASP A 93 21.10 -15.15 -13.06
N GLY A 94 20.38 -14.29 -12.33
CA GLY A 94 19.34 -13.40 -12.85
C GLY A 94 18.14 -14.13 -13.44
N ARG A 95 17.90 -15.41 -13.09
CA ARG A 95 16.77 -16.20 -13.64
C ARG A 95 15.56 -16.26 -12.73
N GLY A 96 15.67 -15.81 -11.49
CA GLY A 96 14.61 -16.01 -10.51
C GLY A 96 14.61 -14.97 -9.41
N TRP A 97 13.59 -15.06 -8.55
CA TRP A 97 13.43 -14.21 -7.38
C TRP A 97 13.34 -15.07 -6.12
N ILE A 98 14.02 -14.63 -5.06
CA ILE A 98 14.08 -15.32 -3.77
C ILE A 98 13.25 -14.53 -2.76
N GLY A 99 12.40 -15.23 -2.03
CA GLY A 99 11.73 -14.73 -0.83
C GLY A 99 12.19 -15.48 0.42
N ILE A 100 12.42 -14.76 1.50
CA ILE A 100 12.79 -15.29 2.82
C ILE A 100 11.95 -14.58 3.87
N GLY A 101 11.41 -15.33 4.82
CA GLY A 101 10.74 -14.73 5.96
C GLY A 101 10.86 -15.57 7.21
N ARG A 102 10.21 -15.10 8.26
CA ARG A 102 10.01 -15.81 9.52
C ARG A 102 8.72 -15.35 10.18
N GLN A 103 8.24 -16.10 11.17
CA GLN A 103 7.08 -15.70 11.96
C GLN A 103 7.37 -15.81 13.45
N ASP A 104 7.19 -14.71 14.18
CA ASP A 104 7.47 -14.66 15.62
C ASP A 104 6.51 -15.54 16.42
N GLY A 105 7.06 -16.52 17.16
CA GLY A 105 6.27 -17.43 17.99
C GLY A 105 5.74 -18.66 17.24
N TYR A 106 6.19 -18.89 15.99
CA TYR A 106 5.80 -20.02 15.15
C TYR A 106 7.04 -20.65 14.49
N ASN A 107 6.92 -21.90 14.03
CA ASN A 107 8.02 -22.62 13.38
C ASN A 107 8.10 -22.39 11.87
N ASP A 108 6.95 -22.06 11.27
CA ASP A 108 6.80 -21.83 9.83
C ASP A 108 6.24 -20.44 9.55
N VAL A 109 6.47 -19.97 8.34
CA VAL A 109 5.97 -18.70 7.80
C VAL A 109 5.37 -18.92 6.42
N GLY A 110 4.25 -18.28 6.13
CA GLY A 110 3.70 -18.24 4.77
C GLY A 110 4.55 -17.32 3.89
N ILE A 111 5.02 -17.79 2.74
CA ILE A 111 5.77 -16.96 1.79
C ILE A 111 5.16 -17.08 0.39
N SER A 112 4.85 -15.95 -0.25
CA SER A 112 4.61 -15.86 -1.70
C SER A 112 5.75 -15.12 -2.38
N VAL A 113 6.00 -15.46 -3.64
CA VAL A 113 7.05 -14.82 -4.45
C VAL A 113 6.48 -14.42 -5.80
N PHE A 114 6.86 -13.25 -6.29
CA PHE A 114 6.39 -12.66 -7.54
C PHE A 114 7.59 -12.17 -8.33
N ALA A 115 7.53 -12.27 -9.65
CA ALA A 115 8.58 -11.77 -10.53
C ALA A 115 8.02 -11.30 -11.86
N ILE A 116 8.63 -10.24 -12.41
CA ILE A 116 8.46 -9.83 -13.79
C ILE A 116 9.63 -10.43 -14.58
N CYS A 117 9.29 -11.23 -15.57
CA CYS A 117 10.23 -11.95 -16.42
C CYS A 117 10.15 -11.43 -17.86
N ALA A 118 11.28 -11.36 -18.56
CA ALA A 118 11.35 -11.00 -19.97
C ALA A 118 12.46 -11.79 -20.69
N ASP A 119 12.39 -11.85 -22.03
CA ASP A 119 13.43 -12.46 -22.86
C ASP A 119 14.74 -11.66 -22.86
#